data_AF-A0A1G0RVP6-F1
#
_entry.id   AF-A0A1G0RVP6-F1
#
_cell.length_a   1.000
_cell.length_b   1.000
_cell.length_c   1.000
_cell.angle_alpha   90.00
_cell.angle_beta   90.00
_cell.angle_gamma   90.00
#
_symmetry.space_group_name_H-M   'P 1'
#
loop_
_entity.id
_entity.type
_entity.pdbx_description
1 polymer ?
#
loop_
_entity_poly.entity_id
_entity_poly.type
_entity_poly.pdbx_seq_one_letter_code
_entity_poly.pdbx_strand_id
1 'polypeptide(L)'
;MSDIREARAVRYLLDAVNDTSIIGPALEEGLYSMAIFHSQQASEKSAKACLSLLDILITDEHIYTNHLVKFVIPESKDLNNDL
;
A
#
# COMPACT_ATOMS: atom_id res chain seq x y z
N MET A 1 -19.90 -8.70 -13.68
CA MET A 1 -18.60 -9.05 -13.06
C MET A 1 -17.64 -7.86 -12.97
N SER A 2 -17.62 -6.86 -13.87
CA SER A 2 -16.75 -5.67 -13.70
C SER A 2 -17.11 -4.84 -12.45
N ASP A 3 -18.41 -4.76 -12.15
CA ASP A 3 -18.97 -3.96 -11.04
C ASP A 3 -18.36 -4.29 -9.66
N ILE A 4 -18.14 -5.59 -9.37
CA ILE A 4 -17.56 -6.02 -8.08
C ILE A 4 -16.08 -5.62 -7.97
N ARG A 5 -15.33 -5.65 -9.08
CA ARG A 5 -13.91 -5.31 -9.10
C ARG A 5 -13.70 -3.81 -8.91
N GLU A 6 -14.51 -3.02 -9.61
CA GLU A 6 -14.54 -1.57 -9.49
C GLU A 6 -14.97 -1.14 -8.08
N ALA A 7 -16.04 -1.73 -7.54
CA ALA A 7 -16.48 -1.46 -6.17
C ALA A 7 -15.38 -1.77 -5.13
N ARG A 8 -14.65 -2.88 -5.31
CA ARG A 8 -13.52 -3.24 -4.43
C ARG A 8 -12.37 -2.25 -4.57
N ALA A 9 -12.01 -1.86 -5.79
CA ALA A 9 -10.95 -0.88 -6.04
C ALA A 9 -11.29 0.48 -5.40
N VAL A 10 -12.52 0.96 -5.57
CA VAL A 10 -13.02 2.18 -4.93
C VAL A 10 -12.92 2.06 -3.42
N ARG A 11 -13.31 0.92 -2.83
CA ARG A 11 -13.20 0.72 -1.39
C ARG A 11 -11.76 0.84 -0.89
N TYR A 12 -10.81 0.17 -1.56
CA TYR A 12 -9.41 0.27 -1.19
C TYR A 12 -8.86 1.70 -1.32
N LEU A 13 -9.26 2.45 -2.34
CA LEU A 13 -8.85 3.85 -2.50
C LEU A 13 -9.41 4.75 -1.39
N LEU A 14 -10.67 4.56 -0.99
CA LEU A 14 -11.25 5.29 0.14
C LEU A 14 -10.49 5.00 1.44
N ASP A 15 -10.15 3.74 1.69
CA ASP A 15 -9.39 3.35 2.87
C ASP A 15 -7.95 3.93 2.84
N ALA A 16 -7.34 4.09 1.66
CA ALA A 16 -6.02 4.71 1.50
C ALA A 16 -6.03 6.24 1.71
N VAL A 17 -7.12 6.91 1.30
CA VAL A 17 -7.33 8.34 1.57
C VAL A 17 -7.43 8.59 3.08
N ASN A 18 -8.12 7.69 3.80
CA ASN A 18 -8.20 7.76 5.26
C ASN A 18 -6.84 7.58 5.94
N ASP A 19 -5.97 6.70 5.44
CA ASP A 19 -4.61 6.61 5.99
C ASP A 19 -3.80 7.87 5.68
N THR A 20 -3.90 8.37 4.46
CA THR A 20 -3.15 9.56 4.01
C THR A 20 -3.50 10.80 4.85
N SER A 21 -4.76 10.95 5.26
CA SER A 21 -5.21 12.07 6.08
C SER A 21 -4.62 12.05 7.51
N ILE A 22 -4.13 10.90 7.99
CA ILE A 22 -3.50 10.74 9.31
C ILE A 22 -2.00 11.06 9.26
N ILE A 23 -1.32 10.86 8.12
CA ILE A 23 0.13 11.00 7.99
C ILE A 23 0.61 12.42 8.34
N GLY A 24 -0.01 13.45 7.75
CA GLY A 24 0.37 14.85 7.97
C GLY A 24 0.30 15.25 9.45
N PRO A 25 -0.88 15.12 10.09
CA PRO A 25 -1.03 15.38 11.53
C PRO A 25 -0.05 14.58 12.40
N ALA A 26 0.18 13.30 12.09
CA ALA A 26 1.13 12.48 12.85
C ALA A 26 2.58 12.99 12.74
N LEU A 27 2.98 13.53 11.58
CA LEU A 27 4.30 14.16 11.42
C LEU A 27 4.41 15.46 12.22
N GLU A 28 3.37 16.29 12.21
CA GLU A 28 3.33 17.55 12.96
C GLU A 28 3.41 17.32 14.48
N GLU A 29 2.80 16.25 14.98
CA GLU A 29 2.84 15.86 16.40
C GLU A 29 4.06 15.02 16.79
N GLY A 30 4.97 14.71 15.85
CA GLY A 30 6.15 13.88 16.11
C GLY A 30 5.84 12.39 16.34
N LEU A 31 4.65 11.92 15.98
CA LEU A 31 4.20 10.53 16.08
C LEU A 31 4.70 9.70 14.89
N TYR A 32 6.02 9.59 14.73
CA TYR A 32 6.64 9.01 13.53
C TYR A 32 6.26 7.55 13.27
N SER A 33 6.06 6.74 14.31
CA SER A 33 5.62 5.35 14.15
C SER A 33 4.24 5.26 13.51
N MET A 34 3.31 6.15 13.88
CA MET A 34 2.00 6.26 13.26
C MET A 34 2.09 6.75 11.82
N ALA A 35 2.92 7.77 11.56
CA ALA A 35 3.12 8.29 10.21
C ALA A 35 3.64 7.21 9.26
N ILE A 36 4.63 6.40 9.70
CA ILE A 36 5.19 5.30 8.92
C ILE A 36 4.15 4.18 8.72
N PHE A 37 3.43 3.80 9.78
CA PHE A 37 2.39 2.77 9.69
C PHE A 37 1.30 3.15 8.69
N HIS A 38 0.74 4.35 8.78
CA HIS A 38 -0.30 4.80 7.86
C HIS A 38 0.24 5.02 6.44
N SER A 39 1.51 5.41 6.28
CA SER A 39 2.16 5.46 4.96
C SER A 39 2.21 4.07 4.31
N GLN A 40 2.61 3.04 5.05
CA GLN A 40 2.61 1.66 4.56
C GLN A 40 1.20 1.17 4.20
N GLN A 41 0.20 1.47 5.03
CA GLN A 41 -1.18 1.09 4.79
C GLN A 41 -1.78 1.79 3.55
N ALA A 42 -1.49 3.08 3.36
CA ALA A 42 -1.91 3.83 2.18
C ALA A 42 -1.33 3.22 0.89
N SER A 43 -0.05 2.85 0.90
CA SER A 43 0.60 2.18 -0.23
C SER A 43 0.00 0.79 -0.50
N GLU A 44 -0.19 -0.03 0.53
CA GLU A 44 -0.76 -1.38 0.39
C GLU A 44 -2.17 -1.33 -0.21
N LYS A 45 -3.04 -0.46 0.30
CA LYS A 45 -4.41 -0.34 -0.18
C LYS A 45 -4.45 0.22 -1.61
N SER A 46 -3.62 1.20 -1.92
CA SER A 46 -3.50 1.72 -3.29
C SER A 46 -3.09 0.63 -4.28
N ALA A 47 -2.13 -0.23 -3.91
CA ALA A 47 -1.74 -1.37 -4.72
C ALA A 47 -2.88 -2.40 -4.86
N LYS A 48 -3.58 -2.73 -3.77
CA LYS A 48 -4.75 -3.62 -3.79
C LYS A 48 -5.89 -3.09 -4.67
N ALA A 49 -6.06 -1.76 -4.75
CA ALA A 49 -7.01 -1.15 -5.67
C ALA A 49 -6.65 -1.41 -7.13
N CYS A 50 -5.39 -1.14 -7.52
CA CYS A 50 -4.90 -1.43 -8.87
C CYS A 50 -5.02 -2.91 -9.23
N LEU A 51 -4.65 -3.80 -8.31
CA LEU A 51 -4.75 -5.24 -8.52
C LEU A 51 -6.21 -5.71 -8.67
N SER A 52 -7.13 -5.12 -7.90
CA SER A 52 -8.56 -5.42 -8.02
C SER A 52 -9.11 -5.07 -9.40
N LEU A 53 -8.68 -3.95 -10.00
CA LEU A 53 -9.05 -3.57 -11.36
C LEU A 53 -8.53 -4.57 -12.40
N LEU A 54 -7.39 -5.21 -12.13
CA LEU A 54 -6.80 -6.29 -12.94
C LEU A 54 -7.35 -7.68 -12.60
N ASP A 55 -8.36 -7.78 -11.75
CA ASP A 55 -8.97 -9.04 -11.28
C ASP A 55 -8.00 -9.93 -10.47
N ILE A 56 -6.98 -9.32 -9.87
CA ILE A 56 -6.03 -9.99 -8.98
C ILE A 56 -6.45 -9.71 -7.53
N LEU A 57 -6.94 -10.74 -6.85
CA LEU A 57 -7.32 -10.65 -5.43
C LEU A 57 -6.16 -11.12 -4.55
N ILE A 58 -5.60 -10.22 -3.76
CA ILE A 58 -4.70 -10.60 -2.66
C ILE A 58 -5.56 -10.87 -1.43
N THR A 59 -5.75 -12.15 -1.11
CA THR A 59 -6.57 -12.62 0.02
C THR A 59 -5.88 -12.57 1.37
N ASP A 60 -4.54 -12.48 1.39
CA ASP A 60 -3.78 -12.38 2.63
C ASP A 60 -3.48 -10.91 2.98
N GLU A 61 -3.97 -10.48 4.14
CA GLU A 61 -3.62 -9.20 4.74
C GLU A 61 -2.12 -9.19 5.12
N HIS A 62 -1.42 -8.10 4.82
CA HIS A 62 -0.04 -7.82 5.26
C HIS A 62 1.12 -8.59 4.61
N ILE A 63 0.95 -9.14 3.40
CA ILE A 63 2.06 -9.62 2.55
C ILE A 63 2.62 -8.50 1.67
N TYR A 64 2.10 -7.27 1.70
CA TYR A 64 2.62 -6.21 0.81
C TYR A 64 4.13 -5.99 0.99
N THR A 65 4.65 -6.05 2.23
CA THR A 65 6.09 -6.04 2.49
C THR A 65 6.81 -7.22 1.84
N ASN A 66 6.27 -8.43 1.94
CA ASN A 66 6.82 -9.61 1.28
C ASN A 66 6.75 -9.51 -0.25
N HIS A 67 5.71 -8.88 -0.80
CA HIS A 67 5.58 -8.63 -2.23
C HIS A 67 6.62 -7.60 -2.70
N LEU A 68 6.79 -6.50 -1.96
CA LEU A 68 7.83 -5.50 -2.22
C LEU A 68 9.22 -6.12 -2.15
N VAL A 69 9.54 -6.85 -1.08
CA VAL A 69 10.84 -7.52 -0.90
C VAL A 69 11.11 -8.56 -1.98
N LYS A 70 10.10 -9.33 -2.39
CA LYS A 70 10.28 -10.42 -3.34
C LYS A 70 10.33 -9.97 -4.80
N PHE A 71 9.60 -8.90 -5.16
CA PHE A 71 9.39 -8.55 -6.55
C PHE A 71 9.78 -7.12 -6.93
N VAL A 72 9.80 -6.16 -5.99
CA VAL A 72 10.04 -4.74 -6.30
C VAL A 72 11.45 -4.30 -5.93
N ILE A 73 11.93 -4.63 -4.74
CA ILE A 73 13.28 -4.28 -4.26
C ILE A 73 14.41 -4.89 -5.13
N PRO A 74 14.35 -6.16 -5.55
CA PRO A 74 15.40 -6.74 -6.40
C PRO A 74 15.52 -6.04 -7.76
N GLU A 75 14.41 -5.54 -8.29
CA GLU A 75 14.35 -4.88 -9.60
C GLU A 75 14.59 -3.36 -9.51
N SER A 76 14.58 -2.76 -8.31
CA SER A 76 14.81 -1.32 -8.12
C SER A 76 16.27 -0.90 -8.35
N LYS A 77 17.21 -1.87 -8.41
CA LYS A 77 18.67 -1.68 -8.58
C LYS A 77 19.36 -0.83 -7.51
N ASP A 78 18.62 -0.31 -6.52
CA ASP A 78 19.16 0.59 -5.49
C ASP A 78 20.00 -0.11 -4.41
N LEU A 79 19.95 -1.45 -4.32
CA LEU A 79 20.61 -2.23 -3.25
C LEU A 79 21.92 -2.93 -3.66
N ASN A 80 22.41 -2.73 -4.89
CA ASN A 80 23.61 -3.41 -5.40
C ASN A 80 24.94 -2.70 -5.09
N ASN A 81 24.98 -1.72 -4.18
CA ASN A 81 26.19 -0.93 -3.95
C ASN A 81 26.91 -1.12 -2.61
N ASP A 82 26.46 -2.00 -1.69
CA ASP A 82 27.14 -2.16 -0.38
C ASP A 82 27.28 -3.64 0.08
N LEU A 83 27.91 -4.49 -0.73
CA LEU A 83 28.55 -5.74 -0.25
C LEU A 83 29.96 -5.90 -0.83
#